data_AF-A0A2V2RQN2-F1
#
_entry.id   AF-A0A2V2RQN2-F1
#
_cell.length_a   1.000
_cell.length_b   1.000
_cell.length_c   1.000
_cell.angle_alpha   90.00
_cell.angle_beta   90.00
_cell.angle_gamma   90.00
#
_symmetry.space_group_name_H-M   'P 1'
#
loop_
_entity.id
_entity.type
_entity.pdbx_description
1 polymer ?
#
loop_
_entity_poly.entity_id
_entity_poly.type
_entity_poly.pdbx_seq_one_letter_code
_entity_poly.pdbx_strand_id
1 'polypeptide(L)'
;MITFEDFTNLLNGTSVDFDNYFGDQCVDLVQFWSRNLGGPRFTGDAQDLANQAGTFYTWVANTPDAVPQKGDIIVWSKQLNNTVGHVAIASGTGDTNSFQAFEQNDPGPGVCLFKTYSYFAVLGWLHPASIPVNVQDQLDAMRSQRDTNWTLYQQEIQKTQDANNQLSALQLSFEEYKKQHPETEVTSTPEIPVPTTTSSGTTTIPIVVTSTSQGESATSVGTENSTATPTQPLPNPEPIKPSLPIGDRIVFFFLSIINALKRISKGR
;
A
#
# COMPACT_ATOMS: atom_id res chain seq x y z
N MET A 1 -18.91 -14.80 -5.64
CA MET A 1 -17.89 -13.81 -5.98
C MET A 1 -16.55 -14.45 -5.67
N ILE A 2 -15.68 -14.56 -6.65
CA ILE A 2 -14.30 -15.05 -6.51
C ILE A 2 -13.34 -13.87 -6.51
N THR A 3 -12.11 -14.09 -6.03
CA THR A 3 -11.05 -13.07 -6.01
C THR A 3 -10.63 -12.68 -7.44
N PHE A 4 -9.92 -11.55 -7.58
CA PHE A 4 -9.37 -11.14 -8.87
C PHE A 4 -8.36 -12.18 -9.41
N GLU A 5 -7.54 -12.73 -8.52
CA GLU A 5 -6.56 -13.76 -8.84
C GLU A 5 -7.24 -15.04 -9.35
N ASP A 6 -8.28 -15.52 -8.65
CA ASP A 6 -9.03 -16.69 -9.09
C ASP A 6 -9.76 -16.44 -10.42
N PHE A 7 -10.33 -15.24 -10.57
CA PHE A 7 -11.04 -14.84 -11.79
C PHE A 7 -10.11 -14.85 -13.00
N THR A 8 -8.96 -14.22 -12.88
CA THR A 8 -7.97 -14.14 -13.96
C THR A 8 -7.33 -15.50 -14.23
N ASN A 9 -6.99 -16.28 -13.20
CA ASN A 9 -6.46 -17.64 -13.37
C ASN A 9 -7.42 -18.56 -14.11
N LEU A 10 -8.73 -18.42 -13.86
CA LEU A 10 -9.76 -19.22 -14.48
C LEU A 10 -9.94 -18.90 -15.97
N LEU A 11 -9.78 -17.62 -16.35
CA LEU A 11 -10.06 -17.16 -17.70
C LEU A 11 -8.82 -17.00 -18.57
N ASN A 12 -7.63 -16.90 -17.98
CA ASN A 12 -6.39 -16.68 -18.72
C ASN A 12 -6.16 -17.81 -19.73
N GLY A 13 -5.94 -17.45 -21.00
CA GLY A 13 -5.82 -18.41 -22.10
C GLY A 13 -7.14 -19.02 -22.59
N THR A 14 -8.29 -18.53 -22.12
CA THR A 14 -9.63 -18.91 -22.58
C THR A 14 -10.35 -17.70 -23.16
N SER A 15 -11.39 -17.92 -23.97
CA SER A 15 -12.24 -16.84 -24.48
C SER A 15 -13.62 -16.88 -23.83
N VAL A 16 -14.20 -15.69 -23.61
CA VAL A 16 -15.51 -15.53 -22.98
C VAL A 16 -16.44 -14.67 -23.82
N ASP A 17 -17.68 -15.12 -23.94
CA ASP A 17 -18.79 -14.45 -24.62
C ASP A 17 -19.97 -14.37 -23.63
N PHE A 18 -20.35 -13.16 -23.25
CA PHE A 18 -21.34 -12.92 -22.20
C PHE A 18 -22.77 -12.84 -22.76
N ASP A 19 -22.92 -12.38 -24.00
CA ASP A 19 -24.23 -12.08 -24.59
C ASP A 19 -24.58 -12.91 -25.85
N ASN A 20 -23.66 -13.74 -26.32
CA ASN A 20 -23.71 -14.53 -27.56
C ASN A 20 -23.79 -13.66 -28.83
N TYR A 21 -23.25 -12.44 -28.78
CA TYR A 21 -23.26 -11.49 -29.88
C TYR A 21 -21.85 -10.95 -30.14
N PHE A 22 -21.47 -10.89 -31.42
CA PHE A 22 -20.11 -10.51 -31.85
C PHE A 22 -18.95 -11.38 -31.31
N GLY A 23 -19.23 -12.47 -30.60
CA GLY A 23 -18.23 -13.42 -30.12
C GLY A 23 -17.48 -12.89 -28.90
N ASP A 24 -16.18 -13.17 -28.80
CA ASP A 24 -15.40 -12.90 -27.60
C ASP A 24 -14.84 -11.45 -27.59
N GLN A 25 -15.60 -10.48 -27.05
CA GLN A 25 -15.23 -9.06 -27.03
C GLN A 25 -14.63 -8.61 -25.69
N CYS A 26 -14.00 -7.44 -25.68
CA CYS A 26 -13.46 -6.81 -24.47
C CYS A 26 -14.57 -6.52 -23.43
N VAL A 27 -15.75 -6.13 -23.90
CA VAL A 27 -16.91 -5.85 -23.04
C VAL A 27 -17.40 -7.13 -22.36
N ASP A 28 -17.36 -8.29 -23.00
CA ASP A 28 -17.78 -9.56 -22.40
C ASP A 28 -16.99 -9.88 -21.13
N LEU A 29 -15.65 -9.79 -21.22
CA LEU A 29 -14.77 -10.03 -20.08
C LEU A 29 -15.13 -9.12 -18.89
N VAL A 30 -15.31 -7.83 -19.15
CA VAL A 30 -15.67 -6.84 -18.13
C VAL A 30 -17.07 -7.10 -17.57
N GLN A 31 -18.01 -7.59 -18.37
CA GLN A 31 -19.36 -7.98 -17.92
C GLN A 31 -19.31 -9.18 -16.97
N PHE A 32 -18.47 -10.18 -17.27
CA PHE A 32 -18.23 -11.30 -16.34
C PHE A 32 -17.63 -10.80 -15.02
N TRP A 33 -16.72 -9.83 -15.05
CA TRP A 33 -16.13 -9.24 -13.86
C TRP A 33 -17.15 -8.43 -13.05
N SER A 34 -17.91 -7.54 -13.69
CA SER A 34 -19.00 -6.81 -13.04
C SER A 34 -20.00 -7.78 -12.38
N ARG A 35 -20.44 -8.81 -13.10
CA ARG A 35 -21.32 -9.85 -12.55
C ARG A 35 -20.68 -10.60 -11.38
N ASN A 36 -19.38 -10.89 -11.43
CA ASN A 36 -18.66 -11.50 -10.31
C ASN A 36 -18.69 -10.61 -9.06
N LEU A 37 -18.64 -9.28 -9.22
CA LEU A 37 -18.73 -8.31 -8.13
C LEU A 37 -20.18 -8.05 -7.67
N GLY A 38 -21.19 -8.58 -8.38
CA GLY A 38 -22.60 -8.22 -8.17
C GLY A 38 -22.96 -6.83 -8.71
N GLY A 39 -22.12 -6.28 -9.60
CA GLY A 39 -22.32 -5.01 -10.27
C GLY A 39 -23.38 -5.05 -11.39
N PRO A 40 -23.76 -3.87 -11.90
CA PRO A 40 -24.74 -3.75 -12.98
C PRO A 40 -24.20 -4.28 -14.32
N ARG A 41 -25.12 -4.66 -15.20
CA ARG A 41 -24.79 -4.95 -16.60
C ARG A 41 -24.51 -3.64 -17.35
N PHE A 42 -23.37 -3.57 -18.02
CA PHE A 42 -23.02 -2.48 -18.94
C PHE A 42 -23.74 -2.61 -20.29
N THR A 43 -23.87 -1.50 -21.00
CA THR A 43 -24.49 -1.41 -22.33
C THR A 43 -23.66 -0.54 -23.26
N GLY A 44 -23.86 -0.68 -24.58
CA GLY A 44 -23.17 0.14 -25.58
C GLY A 44 -21.74 -0.32 -25.90
N ASP A 45 -20.99 0.57 -26.55
CA ASP A 45 -19.60 0.33 -26.94
C ASP A 45 -18.67 0.40 -25.72
N ALA A 46 -17.44 -0.10 -25.87
CA ALA A 46 -16.43 -0.10 -24.81
C ALA A 46 -16.21 1.30 -24.20
N GLN A 47 -16.09 2.35 -25.01
CA GLN A 47 -15.93 3.72 -24.50
C GLN A 47 -17.14 4.24 -23.71
N ASP A 48 -18.35 3.72 -23.97
CA ASP A 48 -19.59 4.23 -23.39
C ASP A 48 -19.71 3.84 -21.91
N LEU A 49 -18.90 2.88 -21.45
CA LEU A 49 -18.79 2.48 -20.05
C LEU A 49 -18.30 3.64 -19.15
N ALA A 50 -17.62 4.65 -19.72
CA ALA A 50 -17.17 5.83 -18.97
C ALA A 50 -18.33 6.59 -18.28
N ASN A 51 -19.54 6.48 -18.82
CA ASN A 51 -20.73 7.16 -18.29
C ASN A 51 -21.63 6.23 -17.44
N GLN A 52 -21.17 5.02 -17.10
CA GLN A 52 -21.98 3.98 -16.48
C GLN A 52 -21.53 3.62 -15.06
N ALA A 53 -20.91 4.56 -14.34
CA ALA A 53 -20.50 4.33 -12.95
C ALA A 53 -21.66 3.99 -12.01
N GLY A 54 -22.81 4.65 -12.23
CA GLY A 54 -23.99 4.47 -11.38
C GLY A 54 -23.66 4.72 -9.90
N THR A 55 -24.23 3.90 -9.02
CA THR A 55 -23.95 3.93 -7.57
C THR A 55 -22.95 2.84 -7.14
N PHE A 56 -22.60 1.92 -8.03
CA PHE A 56 -21.77 0.75 -7.70
C PHE A 56 -20.28 1.05 -7.91
N TYR A 57 -19.97 1.89 -8.89
CA TYR A 57 -18.62 2.31 -9.20
C TYR A 57 -18.43 3.80 -8.92
N THR A 58 -17.19 4.17 -8.63
CA THR A 58 -16.72 5.55 -8.68
C THR A 58 -15.96 5.75 -9.98
N TRP A 59 -16.31 6.79 -10.75
CA TRP A 59 -15.50 7.16 -11.92
C TRP A 59 -14.24 7.88 -11.46
N VAL A 60 -13.09 7.41 -11.93
CA VAL A 60 -11.78 8.05 -11.72
C VAL A 60 -11.27 8.51 -13.08
N ALA A 61 -11.16 9.83 -13.25
CA ALA A 61 -10.63 10.39 -14.49
C ALA A 61 -9.13 10.11 -14.61
N ASN A 62 -8.67 9.87 -15.83
CA ASN A 62 -7.24 9.75 -16.10
C ASN A 62 -6.57 11.13 -15.90
N THR A 63 -5.65 11.21 -14.94
CA THR A 63 -4.83 12.40 -14.66
C THR A 63 -3.37 11.98 -14.58
N PRO A 64 -2.39 12.90 -14.73
CA PRO A 64 -0.97 12.53 -14.79
C PRO A 64 -0.45 11.73 -13.58
N ASP A 65 -1.08 11.89 -12.42
CA ASP A 65 -0.67 11.25 -11.16
C ASP A 65 -1.51 10.02 -10.80
N ALA A 66 -2.60 9.76 -11.53
CA ALA A 66 -3.52 8.70 -11.20
C ALA A 66 -3.05 7.35 -11.78
N VAL A 67 -2.96 6.33 -10.93
CA VAL A 67 -2.60 4.96 -11.31
C VAL A 67 -3.78 4.03 -10.98
N PRO A 68 -4.27 3.22 -11.93
CA PRO A 68 -5.38 2.31 -11.66
C PRO A 68 -5.04 1.24 -10.64
N GLN A 69 -6.04 0.89 -9.82
CA GLN A 69 -5.94 -0.14 -8.81
C GLN A 69 -6.42 -1.49 -9.34
N LYS A 70 -6.05 -2.55 -8.61
CA LYS A 70 -6.48 -3.91 -8.94
C LYS A 70 -8.01 -3.99 -9.02
N GLY A 71 -8.52 -4.55 -10.11
CA GLY A 71 -9.95 -4.73 -10.32
C GLY A 71 -10.67 -3.53 -10.94
N ASP A 72 -9.98 -2.40 -11.14
CA ASP A 72 -10.54 -1.25 -11.85
C ASP A 72 -10.84 -1.61 -13.31
N ILE A 73 -11.97 -1.15 -13.84
CA ILE A 73 -12.33 -1.33 -15.25
C ILE A 73 -11.84 -0.11 -16.00
N ILE A 74 -10.77 -0.27 -16.76
CA ILE A 74 -10.15 0.78 -17.55
C ILE A 74 -10.95 1.02 -18.82
N VAL A 75 -11.16 2.28 -19.17
CA VAL A 75 -11.91 2.67 -20.36
C VAL A 75 -11.04 3.50 -21.29
N TRP A 76 -10.83 3.00 -22.50
CA TRP A 76 -10.18 3.73 -23.58
C TRP A 76 -11.21 4.31 -24.53
N SER A 77 -10.90 5.51 -25.04
CA SER A 77 -11.68 6.14 -26.10
C SER A 77 -11.49 5.45 -27.46
N LYS A 78 -12.35 5.80 -28.41
CA LYS A 78 -12.23 5.41 -29.83
C LYS A 78 -10.89 5.78 -30.46
N GLN A 79 -10.12 6.73 -29.89
CA GLN A 79 -8.79 7.08 -30.40
C GLN A 79 -7.81 5.90 -30.36
N LEU A 80 -8.01 4.92 -29.46
CA LEU A 80 -7.12 3.76 -29.37
C LEU A 80 -7.15 2.90 -30.64
N ASN A 81 -8.34 2.65 -31.18
CA ASN A 81 -8.56 1.67 -32.26
C ASN A 81 -9.38 2.19 -33.45
N ASN A 82 -9.76 3.48 -33.44
CA ASN A 82 -10.61 4.15 -34.41
C ASN A 82 -12.02 3.55 -34.59
N THR A 83 -12.52 2.78 -33.61
CA THR A 83 -13.82 2.09 -33.70
C THR A 83 -14.71 2.32 -32.49
N VAL A 84 -14.65 1.45 -31.49
CA VAL A 84 -15.57 1.38 -30.33
C VAL A 84 -14.90 1.71 -28.99
N GLY A 85 -13.59 1.97 -29.00
CA GLY A 85 -12.78 2.04 -27.79
C GLY A 85 -12.41 0.64 -27.28
N HIS A 86 -11.89 0.56 -26.07
CA HIS A 86 -11.50 -0.71 -25.43
C HIS A 86 -11.76 -0.65 -23.93
N VAL A 87 -11.92 -1.81 -23.31
CA VAL A 87 -12.02 -1.95 -21.85
C VAL A 87 -11.27 -3.18 -21.38
N ALA A 88 -10.70 -3.08 -20.19
CA ALA A 88 -9.93 -4.16 -19.56
C ALA A 88 -9.96 -3.99 -18.04
N ILE A 89 -9.51 -4.99 -17.30
CA ILE A 89 -9.50 -4.98 -15.83
C ILE A 89 -8.07 -4.82 -15.34
N ALA A 90 -7.74 -3.73 -14.65
CA ALA A 90 -6.38 -3.49 -14.18
C ALA A 90 -5.93 -4.55 -13.16
N SER A 91 -4.67 -4.99 -13.28
CA SER A 91 -4.08 -5.94 -12.34
C SER A 91 -3.63 -5.29 -11.03
N GLY A 92 -3.55 -3.95 -11.00
CA GLY A 92 -2.95 -3.16 -9.92
C GLY A 92 -1.43 -3.06 -10.00
N THR A 93 -0.82 -3.64 -11.04
CA THR A 93 0.61 -3.47 -11.34
C THR A 93 0.78 -2.35 -12.37
N GLY A 94 1.52 -1.29 -12.00
CA GLY A 94 1.79 -0.17 -12.88
C GLY A 94 2.33 1.05 -12.15
N ASP A 95 2.58 2.10 -12.90
CA ASP A 95 2.99 3.42 -12.47
C ASP A 95 2.31 4.49 -13.35
N THR A 96 2.75 5.74 -13.29
CA THR A 96 2.21 6.86 -14.08
C THR A 96 2.54 6.80 -15.58
N ASN A 97 3.36 5.84 -16.03
CA ASN A 97 3.73 5.67 -17.43
C ASN A 97 3.05 4.46 -18.08
N SER A 98 2.89 3.38 -17.33
CA SER A 98 2.30 2.13 -17.83
C SER A 98 1.61 1.32 -16.74
N PHE A 99 0.68 0.47 -17.15
CA PHE A 99 -0.01 -0.44 -16.26
C PHE A 99 -0.34 -1.74 -16.98
N GLN A 100 -0.49 -2.82 -16.22
CA GLN A 100 -0.92 -4.10 -16.74
C GLN A 100 -2.43 -4.27 -16.52
N ALA A 101 -3.12 -4.77 -17.55
CA ALA A 101 -4.55 -5.07 -17.49
C ALA A 101 -4.84 -6.46 -18.07
N PHE A 102 -5.86 -7.11 -17.51
CA PHE A 102 -6.44 -8.33 -18.02
C PHE A 102 -7.52 -7.97 -19.05
N GLU A 103 -7.29 -8.36 -20.29
CA GLU A 103 -8.06 -7.92 -21.45
C GLU A 103 -8.46 -9.10 -22.33
N GLN A 104 -9.40 -8.84 -23.23
CA GLN A 104 -9.72 -9.72 -24.35
C GLN A 104 -9.92 -8.86 -25.60
N ASN A 105 -9.49 -9.37 -26.75
CA ASN A 105 -9.71 -8.79 -28.07
C ASN A 105 -8.91 -7.49 -28.37
N ASP A 106 -7.65 -7.38 -27.93
CA ASP A 106 -6.74 -6.31 -28.36
C ASP A 106 -5.29 -6.75 -28.72
N PRO A 107 -4.91 -6.92 -30.01
CA PRO A 107 -5.71 -6.73 -31.21
C PRO A 107 -6.41 -8.02 -31.68
N GLY A 108 -7.69 -7.92 -32.06
CA GLY A 108 -8.43 -8.99 -32.73
C GLY A 108 -8.85 -10.15 -31.81
N PRO A 109 -9.87 -10.95 -32.22
CA PRO A 109 -10.52 -11.88 -31.31
C PRO A 109 -9.50 -12.89 -30.80
N GLY A 110 -9.51 -13.09 -29.48
CA GLY A 110 -8.45 -13.80 -28.80
C GLY A 110 -8.89 -14.32 -27.44
N VAL A 111 -7.92 -14.86 -26.73
CA VAL A 111 -8.10 -15.33 -25.36
C VAL A 111 -7.93 -14.17 -24.39
N CYS A 112 -8.53 -14.27 -23.22
CA CYS A 112 -8.24 -13.40 -22.11
C CYS A 112 -6.77 -13.55 -21.71
N LEU A 113 -6.06 -12.44 -21.58
CA LEU A 113 -4.64 -12.42 -21.22
C LEU A 113 -4.26 -11.14 -20.50
N PHE A 114 -3.10 -11.14 -19.85
CA PHE A 114 -2.50 -9.92 -19.32
C PHE A 114 -1.66 -9.22 -20.39
N LYS A 115 -1.90 -7.93 -20.56
CA LYS A 115 -1.13 -7.05 -21.45
C LYS A 115 -0.77 -5.76 -20.74
N THR A 116 0.41 -5.24 -21.07
CA THR A 116 0.88 -3.94 -20.54
C THR A 116 0.47 -2.84 -21.52
N TYR A 117 -0.10 -1.78 -20.98
CA TYR A 117 -0.61 -0.62 -21.68
C TYR A 117 0.11 0.64 -21.22
N SER A 118 0.23 1.61 -22.14
CA SER A 118 0.45 3.01 -21.75
C SER A 118 -0.90 3.69 -21.50
N TYR A 119 -0.87 4.93 -21.00
CA TYR A 119 -2.08 5.74 -20.82
C TYR A 119 -2.63 6.38 -22.09
N PHE A 120 -2.07 6.06 -23.27
CA PHE A 120 -2.56 6.59 -24.54
C PHE A 120 -4.05 6.27 -24.73
N ALA A 121 -4.85 7.31 -25.01
CA ALA A 121 -6.30 7.24 -25.24
C ALA A 121 -7.16 6.75 -24.05
N VAL A 122 -6.59 6.56 -22.85
CA VAL A 122 -7.35 6.22 -21.62
C VAL A 122 -8.18 7.43 -21.19
N LEU A 123 -9.49 7.24 -21.06
CA LEU A 123 -10.42 8.25 -20.53
C LEU A 123 -10.39 8.29 -19.00
N GLY A 124 -10.29 7.12 -18.38
CA GLY A 124 -10.38 6.93 -16.94
C GLY A 124 -10.82 5.49 -16.64
N TRP A 125 -11.33 5.26 -15.45
CA TRP A 125 -11.75 3.93 -15.03
C TRP A 125 -12.90 3.93 -14.04
N LEU A 126 -13.62 2.82 -14.01
CA LEU A 126 -14.64 2.51 -13.02
C LEU A 126 -13.99 1.76 -11.86
N HIS A 127 -13.93 2.42 -10.71
CA HIS A 127 -13.41 1.85 -9.47
C HIS A 127 -14.55 1.20 -8.68
N PRO A 128 -14.57 -0.14 -8.48
CA PRO A 128 -15.59 -0.80 -7.68
C PRO A 128 -15.42 -0.47 -6.19
N ALA A 129 -16.53 -0.31 -5.46
CA ALA A 129 -16.49 0.00 -4.02
C ALA A 129 -15.73 -1.06 -3.18
N SER A 130 -15.75 -2.32 -3.62
CA SER A 130 -14.97 -3.40 -3.00
C SER A 130 -14.76 -4.54 -3.99
N ILE A 131 -13.60 -5.20 -3.91
CA ILE A 131 -13.33 -6.46 -4.59
C ILE A 131 -13.17 -7.60 -3.57
N PRO A 132 -13.58 -8.85 -3.89
CA PRO A 132 -13.34 -9.99 -3.02
C PRO A 132 -11.85 -10.21 -2.81
N VAL A 133 -11.46 -10.36 -1.55
CA VAL A 133 -10.09 -10.63 -1.11
C VAL A 133 -10.00 -12.02 -0.50
N ASN A 134 -8.88 -12.70 -0.68
CA ASN A 134 -8.60 -13.93 0.05
C ASN A 134 -8.23 -13.56 1.49
N VAL A 135 -9.16 -13.78 2.43
CA VAL A 135 -8.99 -13.46 3.85
C VAL A 135 -7.78 -14.19 4.44
N GLN A 136 -7.46 -15.39 3.94
CA GLN A 136 -6.29 -16.14 4.41
C GLN A 136 -4.99 -15.45 4.02
N ASP A 137 -4.87 -15.02 2.76
CA ASP A 137 -3.67 -14.31 2.28
C ASP A 137 -3.50 -12.96 3.00
N GLN A 138 -4.59 -12.25 3.27
CA GLN A 138 -4.56 -11.04 4.09
C GLN A 138 -4.09 -11.32 5.51
N LEU A 139 -4.59 -12.39 6.12
CA LEU A 139 -4.18 -12.79 7.47
C LEU A 139 -2.70 -13.16 7.52
N ASP A 140 -2.20 -13.83 6.50
CA ASP A 140 -0.80 -14.24 6.42
C ASP A 140 0.13 -13.05 6.14
N ALA A 141 -0.29 -12.08 5.31
CA ALA A 141 0.40 -10.81 5.14
C ALA A 141 0.48 -10.01 6.46
N MET A 142 -0.64 -9.90 7.18
CA MET A 142 -0.68 -9.23 8.49
C MET A 142 0.23 -9.93 9.51
N ARG A 143 0.25 -11.28 9.52
CA ARG A 143 1.16 -12.07 10.38
C ARG A 143 2.62 -11.82 10.03
N SER A 144 2.95 -11.82 8.74
CA SER A 144 4.32 -11.55 8.27
C SER A 144 4.78 -10.15 8.68
N GLN A 145 3.96 -9.12 8.49
CA GLN A 145 4.27 -7.75 8.90
C GLN A 145 4.46 -7.64 10.42
N ARG A 146 3.60 -8.30 11.21
CA ARG A 146 3.76 -8.38 12.67
C ARG A 146 5.11 -8.98 13.06
N ASP A 147 5.50 -10.08 12.41
CA ASP A 147 6.74 -10.79 12.73
C ASP A 147 7.99 -9.97 12.33
N THR A 148 7.93 -9.25 11.21
CA THR A 148 8.97 -8.27 10.83
C THR A 148 9.08 -7.14 11.85
N ASN A 149 7.96 -6.54 12.25
CA ASN A 149 7.95 -5.47 13.23
C ASN A 149 8.48 -5.93 14.59
N TRP A 150 8.15 -7.16 15.01
CA TRP A 150 8.71 -7.77 16.21
C TRP A 150 10.23 -7.92 16.12
N THR A 151 10.73 -8.37 14.96
CA THR A 151 12.18 -8.52 14.74
C THR A 151 12.90 -7.17 14.82
N LEU A 152 12.34 -6.12 14.21
CA LEU A 152 12.90 -4.77 14.29
C LEU A 152 12.92 -4.25 15.74
N TYR A 153 11.84 -4.49 16.49
CA TYR A 153 11.77 -4.13 17.91
C TYR A 153 12.84 -4.84 18.74
N GLN A 154 13.07 -6.14 18.52
CA GLN A 154 14.12 -6.89 19.21
C GLN A 154 15.53 -6.36 18.88
N GLN A 155 15.78 -5.99 17.62
CA GLN A 155 17.04 -5.37 17.23
C GLN A 155 17.26 -4.03 17.94
N GLU A 156 16.21 -3.22 18.10
CA GLU A 156 16.32 -1.93 18.77
C GLU A 156 16.57 -2.05 20.28
N ILE A 157 15.96 -3.06 20.92
CA ILE A 157 16.30 -3.43 22.30
C ILE A 157 17.78 -3.80 22.39
N GLN A 158 18.28 -4.65 21.49
CA GLN A 158 19.67 -5.08 21.53
C GLN A 158 20.63 -3.91 21.35
N LYS A 159 20.39 -3.01 20.40
CA LYS A 159 21.20 -1.79 20.22
C LYS A 159 21.22 -0.92 21.48
N THR A 160 20.08 -0.79 22.14
CA THR A 160 19.96 0.00 23.38
C THR A 160 20.78 -0.65 24.50
N GLN A 161 20.74 -1.98 24.62
CA GLN A 161 21.56 -2.72 25.57
C GLN A 161 23.06 -2.56 25.26
N ASP A 162 23.45 -2.69 24.00
CA ASP A 162 24.84 -2.53 23.57
C ASP A 162 25.36 -1.10 23.85
N ALA A 163 24.55 -0.08 23.59
CA ALA A 163 24.87 1.30 23.91
C ALA A 163 25.04 1.52 25.41
N ASN A 164 24.16 0.95 26.24
CA ASN A 164 24.28 1.02 27.70
C ASN A 164 25.52 0.30 28.22
N ASN A 165 25.88 -0.85 27.62
CA ASN A 165 27.09 -1.58 27.95
C ASN A 165 28.35 -0.76 27.58
N GLN A 166 28.36 -0.11 26.41
CA GLN A 166 29.44 0.78 26.01
C GLN A 166 29.58 1.99 26.94
N LEU A 167 28.46 2.61 27.33
CA LEU A 167 28.46 3.72 28.27
C LEU A 167 29.04 3.31 29.63
N SER A 168 28.65 2.13 30.12
CA SER A 168 29.15 1.58 31.38
C SER A 168 30.65 1.29 31.31
N ALA A 169 31.12 0.70 30.21
CA ALA A 169 32.55 0.45 29.98
C ALA A 169 33.37 1.76 29.90
N LEU A 170 32.81 2.78 29.23
CA LEU A 170 33.44 4.10 29.13
C LEU A 170 33.55 4.75 30.51
N GLN A 171 32.49 4.70 31.32
CA GLN A 171 32.50 5.20 32.70
C GLN A 171 33.58 4.51 33.55
N LEU A 172 33.68 3.18 33.48
CA LEU A 172 34.73 2.44 34.19
C LEU A 172 36.13 2.87 33.74
N SER A 173 36.36 3.00 32.43
CA SER A 173 37.65 3.46 31.90
C SER A 173 38.01 4.88 32.34
N PHE A 174 37.01 5.76 32.48
CA PHE A 174 37.19 7.13 32.95
C PHE A 174 37.55 7.18 34.44
N GLU A 175 36.92 6.36 35.27
CA GLU A 175 37.25 6.25 36.69
C GLU A 175 38.64 5.62 36.91
N GLU A 176 39.01 4.61 36.12
CA GLU A 176 40.37 4.05 36.11
C GLU A 176 41.41 5.12 35.73
N TYR A 177 41.12 5.93 34.71
CA TYR A 177 41.96 7.03 34.27
C TYR A 177 42.18 8.07 35.38
N LYS A 178 41.11 8.51 36.05
CA LYS A 178 41.20 9.44 37.20
C LYS A 178 42.06 8.89 38.33
N LYS A 179 41.99 7.59 38.59
CA LYS A 179 42.80 6.94 39.64
C LYS A 179 44.29 6.95 39.31
N GLN A 180 44.63 6.80 38.02
CA GLN A 180 46.02 6.84 37.54
C GLN A 180 46.56 8.28 37.40
N HIS A 181 45.67 9.24 37.17
CA HIS A 181 45.97 10.66 37.03
C HIS A 181 45.17 11.44 38.10
N PRO A 182 45.50 11.25 39.40
CA PRO A 182 44.83 11.99 40.45
C PRO A 182 45.02 13.47 40.17
N GLU A 183 43.92 14.23 40.18
CA GLU A 183 43.97 15.67 40.01
C GLU A 183 45.00 16.24 41.00
N THR A 184 46.13 16.74 40.49
CA THR A 184 47.01 17.55 41.31
C THR A 184 46.22 18.80 41.64
N GLU A 185 45.90 18.97 42.92
CA GLU A 185 45.34 20.19 43.47
C GLU A 185 46.26 21.35 43.05
N VAL A 186 45.92 22.04 41.97
CA VAL A 186 46.58 23.29 41.61
C VAL A 186 46.01 24.32 42.58
N THR A 187 46.58 24.36 43.77
CA THR A 187 46.39 25.40 44.81
C THR A 187 47.07 26.72 44.43
N SER A 188 47.14 27.01 43.13
CA SER A 188 47.43 28.36 42.66
C SER A 188 46.16 28.89 42.00
N THR A 189 45.39 29.64 42.78
CA THR A 189 44.57 30.72 42.24
C THR A 189 45.48 31.53 41.29
N PRO A 190 45.22 31.59 39.98
CA PRO A 190 45.89 32.57 39.16
C PRO A 190 45.37 33.92 39.65
N GLU A 191 46.26 34.74 40.21
CA GLU A 191 45.97 36.13 40.49
C GLU A 191 45.69 36.81 39.14
N ILE A 192 44.41 36.88 38.76
CA ILE A 192 43.97 37.64 37.59
C ILE A 192 44.20 39.11 37.95
N PRO A 193 45.07 39.86 37.25
CA PRO A 193 45.21 41.28 37.51
C PRO A 193 43.87 41.93 37.20
N VAL A 194 43.27 42.55 38.22
CA VAL A 194 42.01 43.31 38.13
C VAL A 194 42.19 44.41 37.08
N PRO A 195 41.46 44.40 35.95
CA PRO A 195 41.51 45.50 35.02
C PRO A 195 40.70 46.66 35.60
N THR A 196 41.38 47.77 35.85
CA THR A 196 40.80 49.04 36.26
C THR A 196 39.77 49.48 35.23
N THR A 197 38.53 49.68 35.65
CA THR A 197 37.47 50.22 34.81
C THR A 197 37.78 51.68 34.47
N THR A 198 37.86 51.99 33.18
CA THR A 198 37.61 53.34 32.68
C THR A 198 36.68 53.26 31.49
N SER A 199 35.49 53.81 31.70
CA SER A 199 34.44 54.04 30.71
C SER A 199 34.94 54.85 29.51
N SER A 200 34.64 54.39 28.29
CA SER A 200 34.18 55.22 27.17
C SER A 200 34.22 54.44 25.85
N GLY A 201 33.11 54.45 25.09
CA GLY A 201 33.18 54.38 23.63
C GLY A 201 32.49 53.21 22.96
N THR A 202 31.23 53.42 22.61
CA THR A 202 30.38 52.67 21.67
C THR A 202 31.07 52.33 20.35
N THR A 203 30.88 51.12 19.81
CA THR A 203 30.55 50.88 18.37
C THR A 203 30.02 49.44 18.18
N THR A 204 28.75 49.38 17.79
CA THR A 204 27.99 48.23 17.27
C THR A 204 28.42 47.82 15.86
N ILE A 205 28.51 46.52 15.54
CA ILE A 205 28.04 45.88 14.27
C ILE A 205 27.71 44.38 14.54
N PRO A 206 26.63 43.79 13.96
CA PRO A 206 25.97 42.58 14.46
C PRO A 206 26.44 41.29 13.79
N ILE A 207 26.30 40.16 14.50
CA ILE A 207 26.44 38.81 13.92
C ILE A 207 25.06 38.17 13.80
N VAL A 208 24.72 37.87 12.55
CA VAL A 208 23.55 37.12 12.11
C VAL A 208 23.72 35.65 12.51
N VAL A 209 22.75 35.09 13.23
CA VAL A 209 22.59 33.64 13.38
C VAL A 209 21.22 33.28 12.81
N THR A 210 21.22 32.62 11.66
CA THR A 210 20.03 32.05 11.04
C THR A 210 19.60 30.80 11.79
N SER A 211 18.35 30.84 12.25
CA SER A 211 17.55 29.78 12.86
C SER A 211 17.18 28.67 11.88
N THR A 212 17.04 27.43 12.36
CA THR A 212 15.79 26.70 12.16
C THR A 212 15.58 25.67 13.29
N SER A 213 14.70 26.00 14.23
CA SER A 213 14.05 25.05 15.14
C SER A 213 12.55 25.19 14.93
N GLN A 214 11.88 24.14 14.45
CA GLN A 214 10.45 23.95 14.68
C GLN A 214 10.30 23.19 16.00
N GLY A 215 9.52 23.76 16.91
CA GLY A 215 9.31 23.24 18.26
C GLY A 215 8.27 24.07 18.99
N GLU A 216 7.02 23.70 18.71
CA GLU A 216 5.76 23.79 19.48
C GLU A 216 5.68 24.58 20.80
N SER A 217 4.56 25.29 20.91
CA SER A 217 4.08 26.05 22.06
C SER A 217 3.44 25.13 23.10
N ALA A 218 3.99 25.09 24.31
CA ALA A 218 3.35 24.51 25.49
C ALA A 218 2.50 25.56 26.22
N THR A 219 1.25 25.20 26.53
CA THR A 219 0.44 25.86 27.57
C THR A 219 0.35 24.91 28.76
N SER A 220 0.62 25.43 29.95
CA SER A 220 0.62 24.71 31.24
C SER A 220 -0.78 24.28 31.70
N VAL A 221 -0.86 23.19 32.47
CA VAL A 221 -1.49 23.11 33.83
C VAL A 221 -1.55 21.63 34.27
N GLY A 222 -1.22 21.37 35.54
CA GLY A 222 -1.78 20.23 36.29
C GLY A 222 -0.78 19.18 36.79
N THR A 223 -0.18 19.43 37.95
CA THR A 223 0.46 18.44 38.82
C THR A 223 -0.55 17.42 39.35
N GLU A 224 -0.35 16.12 39.08
CA GLU A 224 -0.72 15.04 40.00
C GLU A 224 0.32 13.92 39.96
N ASN A 225 0.76 13.53 41.15
CA ASN A 225 1.77 12.52 41.42
C ASN A 225 1.06 11.16 41.53
N SER A 226 1.30 10.23 40.60
CA SER A 226 0.84 8.84 40.75
C SER A 226 1.92 7.85 40.34
N THR A 227 2.35 7.09 41.33
CA THR A 227 3.32 6.00 41.29
C THR A 227 2.96 4.97 40.20
N ALA A 228 3.82 4.78 39.20
CA ALA A 228 3.65 3.77 38.17
C ALA A 228 4.17 2.41 38.66
N THR A 229 3.26 1.46 38.86
CA THR A 229 3.56 0.03 39.07
C THR A 229 3.89 -0.63 37.72
N PRO A 230 4.87 -1.55 37.63
CA PRO A 230 5.18 -2.22 36.37
C PRO A 230 4.04 -3.18 35.98
N THR A 231 3.38 -2.92 34.86
CA THR A 231 2.39 -3.83 34.28
C THR A 231 3.06 -5.08 33.71
N GLN A 232 2.60 -6.26 34.14
CA GLN A 232 2.99 -7.57 33.62
C GLN A 232 2.60 -7.72 32.12
N PRO A 233 3.34 -8.52 31.33
CA PRO A 233 2.98 -8.82 29.95
C PRO A 233 1.68 -9.63 29.88
N LEU A 234 0.80 -9.31 28.93
CA LEU A 234 -0.43 -10.05 28.65
C LEU A 234 -0.12 -11.49 28.20
N PRO A 235 -0.94 -12.48 28.61
CA PRO A 235 -0.76 -13.88 28.19
C PRO A 235 -1.05 -14.09 26.70
N ASN A 236 -0.32 -15.05 26.12
CA ASN A 236 -0.38 -15.42 24.71
C ASN A 236 -1.77 -15.99 24.33
N PRO A 237 -2.42 -15.55 23.23
CA PRO A 237 -3.72 -16.10 22.85
C PRO A 237 -3.60 -17.55 22.37
N GLU A 238 -4.55 -18.39 22.79
CA GLU A 238 -4.63 -19.81 22.43
C GLU A 238 -4.81 -20.03 20.91
N PRO A 239 -4.30 -21.15 20.36
CA PRO A 239 -4.47 -21.50 18.95
C PRO A 239 -5.95 -21.81 18.62
N ILE A 240 -6.51 -21.06 17.68
CA ILE A 240 -7.87 -21.24 17.18
C ILE A 240 -7.93 -22.54 16.36
N LYS A 241 -8.85 -23.44 16.72
CA LYS A 241 -9.13 -24.69 15.98
C LYS A 241 -9.76 -24.39 14.61
N PRO A 242 -9.43 -25.15 13.55
CA PRO A 242 -9.96 -24.91 12.20
C PRO A 242 -11.46 -25.21 12.12
N SER A 243 -12.24 -24.23 11.65
CA SER A 243 -13.64 -24.41 11.28
C SER A 243 -13.78 -25.01 9.86
N LEU A 244 -14.74 -25.93 9.71
CA LEU A 244 -15.02 -26.72 8.50
C LEU A 244 -15.26 -25.91 7.21
N PRO A 245 -15.05 -26.53 6.02
CA PRO A 245 -14.87 -25.82 4.76
C PRO A 245 -16.17 -25.29 4.12
N ILE A 246 -16.01 -24.13 3.48
CA ILE A 246 -16.97 -23.35 2.71
C ILE A 246 -17.24 -24.08 1.37
N GLY A 247 -18.00 -25.16 1.40
CA GLY A 247 -18.23 -26.04 0.23
C GLY A 247 -19.35 -25.60 -0.73
N ASP A 248 -20.34 -24.83 -0.28
CA ASP A 248 -21.65 -24.89 -0.96
C ASP A 248 -22.01 -23.68 -1.84
N ARG A 249 -21.10 -22.71 -2.01
CA ARG A 249 -21.34 -21.53 -2.89
C ARG A 249 -20.56 -21.54 -4.21
N ILE A 250 -19.68 -22.51 -4.39
CA ILE A 250 -18.80 -22.67 -5.56
C ILE A 250 -19.55 -23.33 -6.74
N VAL A 251 -20.55 -24.16 -6.46
CA VAL A 251 -21.22 -25.03 -7.44
C VAL A 251 -21.94 -24.26 -8.57
N PHE A 252 -22.54 -23.09 -8.29
CA PHE A 252 -23.31 -22.36 -9.30
C PHE A 252 -22.46 -21.59 -10.32
N PHE A 253 -21.29 -21.08 -9.91
CA PHE A 253 -20.35 -20.43 -10.82
C PHE A 253 -19.64 -21.46 -11.71
N PHE A 254 -19.27 -22.61 -11.12
CA PHE A 254 -18.67 -23.73 -11.85
C PHE A 254 -19.63 -24.35 -12.88
N LEU A 255 -20.94 -24.45 -12.60
CA LEU A 255 -21.89 -24.99 -13.59
C LEU A 255 -22.01 -24.13 -14.86
N SER A 256 -21.94 -22.80 -14.72
CA SER A 256 -22.02 -21.89 -15.88
C SER A 256 -20.77 -21.98 -16.75
N ILE A 257 -19.59 -22.15 -16.13
CA ILE A 257 -18.31 -22.25 -16.83
C ILE A 257 -18.11 -23.66 -17.43
N ILE A 258 -18.49 -24.72 -16.71
CA ILE A 258 -18.48 -26.09 -17.25
C ILE A 258 -19.43 -26.20 -18.46
N ASN A 259 -20.58 -25.52 -18.45
CA ASN A 259 -21.49 -25.51 -19.60
C ASN A 259 -20.94 -24.70 -20.79
N ALA A 260 -20.16 -23.64 -20.55
CA ALA A 260 -19.41 -22.95 -21.60
C ALA A 260 -18.31 -23.84 -22.20
N LEU A 261 -17.50 -24.48 -21.35
CA LEU A 261 -16.42 -25.40 -21.77
C LEU A 261 -16.94 -26.64 -22.50
N LYS A 262 -18.09 -27.21 -22.09
CA LYS A 262 -18.72 -28.37 -22.77
C LYS A 262 -19.27 -28.04 -24.16
N ARG A 263 -19.59 -26.78 -24.46
CA ARG A 263 -20.06 -26.38 -25.80
C ARG A 263 -18.91 -26.25 -26.80
N ILE A 264 -17.71 -25.91 -26.34
CA ILE A 264 -16.47 -25.84 -27.15
C ILE A 264 -16.03 -27.24 -27.61
N SER A 265 -16.22 -28.25 -26.77
CA SER A 265 -15.90 -29.66 -27.11
C SER A 265 -16.83 -30.29 -28.16
N LYS A 266 -18.00 -29.69 -28.44
CA LYS A 266 -18.99 -30.25 -29.40
C LYS A 266 -19.07 -29.50 -30.73
N GLY A 267 -18.26 -28.44 -30.90
CA GLY A 267 -18.26 -27.58 -32.08
C GLY A 267 -16.96 -27.63 -32.89
N ARG A 268 -16.24 -28.75 -32.90
CA ARG A 268 -15.15 -29.06 -33.83
C ARG A 268 -15.49 -30.29 -34.65
#